data_AF-A0A523AT60-F1
#
_entry.id   AF-A0A523AT60-F1
#
_cell.length_a   1.000
_cell.length_b   1.000
_cell.length_c   1.000
_cell.angle_alpha   90.00
_cell.angle_beta   90.00
_cell.angle_gamma   90.00
#
_symmetry.space_group_name_H-M   'P 1'
#
loop_
_entity.id
_entity.type
_entity.pdbx_description
1 polymer ?
#
loop_
_entity_poly.entity_id
_entity_poly.type
_entity_poly.pdbx_seq_one_letter_code
_entity_poly.pdbx_strand_id
1 'polypeptide(L)'
;MGSSYRWVILGLAWLVIFFVYYSWYVLPPLEEELSSSLGLSTGQLYLLLTAPTLAAALVSLPGGAVGDRLGVRRTVLVGTLAGSLVGGLRALSPGFPPLWLLTFLVGACMGLVVPNLPKLVGEWFPEGETGAASGIYVSSMGLGISAGLFTGALFPSWRWAFLLTGVGMFLSALLWLLLAREPPGGGHRGVPLRESLSHAVKSRNIWLLAAAQFLFLGGFVSYTGGLTHAVQEVFGVEAEEAGALSALAVVGMVVGNLLWPPLADRTGRFRGFLLLCSLTSGPLLALAWFSAYGLPTWILVFAGGVMAGGVPPLLLAYPPLLPEVGPRYSGGASGLILTSGNLGGITLTLALFHPL
;
A
#
# COMPACT_ATOMS: atom_id res chain seq x y z
N MET A 1 -25.69 -15.10 -11.52
CA MET A 1 -25.71 -14.08 -10.45
C MET A 1 -24.66 -13.04 -10.78
N GLY A 2 -25.10 -11.78 -10.89
CA GLY A 2 -24.70 -10.90 -11.98
C GLY A 2 -23.32 -10.26 -11.90
N SER A 3 -22.83 -9.91 -13.09
CA SER A 3 -21.70 -9.02 -13.40
C SER A 3 -21.59 -7.78 -12.49
N SER A 4 -22.65 -7.36 -11.80
CA SER A 4 -22.62 -6.21 -10.91
C SER A 4 -22.06 -6.48 -9.49
N TYR A 5 -22.13 -7.71 -8.95
CA TYR A 5 -21.76 -7.95 -7.53
C TYR A 5 -20.24 -7.89 -7.27
N ARG A 6 -19.41 -8.13 -8.31
CA ARG A 6 -17.95 -7.94 -8.25
C ARG A 6 -17.56 -6.51 -7.83
N TRP A 7 -18.37 -5.51 -8.19
CA TRP A 7 -18.16 -4.12 -7.78
C TRP A 7 -18.47 -3.88 -6.30
N VAL A 8 -19.44 -4.59 -5.74
CA VAL A 8 -19.70 -4.57 -4.29
C VAL A 8 -18.50 -5.14 -3.55
N ILE A 9 -17.98 -6.29 -3.99
CA ILE A 9 -16.78 -6.90 -3.41
C ILE A 9 -15.56 -5.98 -3.50
N LEU A 10 -15.37 -5.32 -4.66
CA LEU A 10 -14.30 -4.35 -4.84
C LEU A 10 -14.46 -3.14 -3.92
N GLY A 11 -15.68 -2.61 -3.77
CA GLY A 11 -15.96 -1.50 -2.85
C GLY A 11 -15.71 -1.86 -1.38
N LEU A 12 -16.03 -3.08 -0.97
CA LEU A 12 -15.70 -3.58 0.37
C LEU A 12 -14.18 -3.70 0.57
N ALA A 13 -13.47 -4.26 -0.43
CA ALA A 13 -12.02 -4.35 -0.38
C ALA A 13 -11.37 -2.97 -0.32
N TRP A 14 -11.84 -2.04 -1.14
CA TRP A 14 -11.43 -0.64 -1.15
C TRP A 14 -11.56 -0.01 0.25
N LEU A 15 -12.69 -0.21 0.92
CA LEU A 15 -12.93 0.36 2.26
C LEU A 15 -11.99 -0.25 3.31
N VAL A 16 -11.78 -1.56 3.26
CA VAL A 16 -10.81 -2.25 4.14
C VAL A 16 -9.42 -1.67 3.97
N ILE A 17 -8.95 -1.52 2.73
CA ILE A 17 -7.61 -1.03 2.41
C ILE A 17 -7.45 0.43 2.82
N PHE A 18 -8.46 1.26 2.53
CA PHE A 18 -8.48 2.66 2.95
C PHE A 18 -8.19 2.77 4.45
N PHE A 19 -8.92 2.03 5.30
CA PHE A 19 -8.71 2.10 6.75
C PHE A 19 -7.41 1.42 7.22
N VAL A 20 -6.91 0.40 6.52
CA VAL A 20 -5.59 -0.19 6.79
C VAL A 20 -4.49 0.85 6.60
N TYR A 21 -4.49 1.58 5.48
CA TYR A 21 -3.47 2.61 5.20
C TYR A 21 -3.69 3.88 6.02
N TYR A 22 -4.94 4.28 6.26
CA TYR A 22 -5.27 5.36 7.19
C TYR A 22 -4.71 5.08 8.59
N SER A 23 -4.90 3.87 9.09
CA SER A 23 -4.42 3.43 10.41
C SER A 23 -2.90 3.49 10.58
N TRP A 24 -2.17 3.37 9.48
CA TRP A 24 -0.72 3.53 9.44
C TRP A 24 -0.33 5.01 9.34
N TYR A 25 -0.91 5.76 8.41
CA TYR A 25 -0.50 7.12 8.08
C TYR A 25 -1.16 8.23 8.91
N VAL A 26 -2.04 7.89 9.85
CA VAL A 26 -2.49 8.82 10.90
C VAL A 26 -1.42 9.05 11.97
N LEU A 27 -0.40 8.19 12.06
CA LEU A 27 0.64 8.26 13.11
C LEU A 27 1.64 9.42 12.93
N PRO A 28 2.21 9.68 11.72
CA PRO A 28 3.21 10.74 11.55
C PRO A 28 2.77 12.14 12.04
N PRO A 29 1.55 12.64 11.75
CA PRO A 29 1.12 13.95 12.25
C PRO A 29 0.96 14.01 13.79
N LEU A 30 0.94 12.87 14.48
CA LEU A 30 0.77 12.78 15.92
C LEU A 30 2.12 12.74 16.67
N GLU A 31 3.25 12.85 15.97
CA GLU A 31 4.60 12.68 16.53
C GLU A 31 4.87 13.60 17.72
N GLU A 32 4.59 14.91 17.58
CA GLU A 32 4.83 15.91 18.63
C GLU A 32 3.96 15.66 19.87
N GLU A 33 2.69 15.32 19.67
CA GLU A 33 1.76 15.01 20.75
C GLU A 33 2.11 13.70 21.46
N LEU A 34 2.52 12.66 20.72
CA LEU A 34 2.99 11.40 21.28
C LEU A 34 4.28 11.58 22.08
N SER A 35 5.22 12.38 21.56
CA SER A 35 6.47 12.72 22.22
C SER A 35 6.22 13.44 23.55
N SER A 36 5.42 14.51 23.53
CA SER A 36 5.12 15.31 24.71
C SER A 36 4.26 14.58 25.74
N SER A 37 3.27 13.78 25.32
CA SER A 37 2.33 13.10 26.23
C SER A 37 2.88 11.82 26.86
N LEU A 38 3.76 11.09 26.16
CA LEU A 38 4.33 9.82 26.64
C LEU A 38 5.84 9.90 26.94
N GLY A 39 6.47 11.06 26.73
CA GLY A 39 7.89 11.27 26.95
C GLY A 39 8.77 10.45 26.00
N LEU A 40 8.34 10.30 24.74
CA LEU A 40 9.03 9.42 23.78
C LEU A 40 10.31 10.08 23.25
N SER A 41 11.38 9.29 23.15
CA SER A 41 12.58 9.74 22.46
C SER A 41 12.39 9.73 20.93
N THR A 42 13.20 10.50 20.21
CA THR A 42 13.23 10.49 18.73
C THR A 42 13.42 9.08 18.17
N GLY A 43 14.28 8.26 18.81
CA GLY A 43 14.47 6.86 18.42
C GLY A 43 13.21 5.99 18.61
N GLN A 44 12.44 6.24 19.67
CA GLN A 44 11.18 5.55 19.91
C GLN A 44 10.10 5.96 18.90
N LEU A 45 10.02 7.23 18.53
CA LEU A 45 9.11 7.72 17.49
C LEU A 45 9.45 7.09 16.13
N TYR A 46 10.74 7.05 15.78
CA TYR A 46 11.20 6.37 14.56
C TYR A 46 10.82 4.88 14.55
N LEU A 47 10.99 4.17 15.67
CA LEU A 47 10.56 2.77 15.80
C LEU A 47 9.05 2.59 15.66
N LEU A 48 8.24 3.55 16.14
CA LEU A 48 6.79 3.53 15.98
C LEU A 48 6.36 3.74 14.52
N LEU A 49 6.97 4.71 13.83
CA LEU A 49 6.66 5.05 12.45
C LEU A 49 7.02 3.91 11.48
N THR A 50 8.11 3.19 11.77
CA THR A 50 8.61 2.09 10.92
C THR A 50 8.04 0.72 11.26
N ALA A 51 7.45 0.54 12.46
CA ALA A 51 6.90 -0.73 12.90
C ALA A 51 5.87 -1.34 11.93
N PRO A 52 4.92 -0.57 11.35
CA PRO A 52 3.93 -1.15 10.44
C PRO A 52 4.57 -1.71 9.17
N THR A 53 5.55 -1.01 8.59
CA THR A 53 6.26 -1.41 7.38
C THR A 53 7.10 -2.66 7.63
N LEU A 54 7.81 -2.71 8.77
CA LEU A 54 8.61 -3.88 9.15
C LEU A 54 7.72 -5.11 9.35
N ALA A 55 6.63 -4.97 10.08
CA ALA A 55 5.69 -6.06 10.30
C ALA A 55 5.06 -6.54 8.99
N ALA A 56 4.67 -5.61 8.11
CA ALA A 56 4.12 -5.96 6.81
C ALA A 56 5.16 -6.63 5.90
N ALA A 57 6.43 -6.23 5.92
CA ALA A 57 7.49 -6.93 5.21
C ALA A 57 7.63 -8.38 5.69
N LEU A 58 7.57 -8.62 7.01
CA LEU A 58 7.68 -9.98 7.56
C LEU A 58 6.44 -10.84 7.30
N VAL A 59 5.25 -10.22 7.28
CA VAL A 59 3.97 -10.95 7.25
C VAL A 59 3.36 -11.03 5.85
N SER A 60 3.73 -10.18 4.89
CA SER A 60 3.10 -10.18 3.55
C SER A 60 3.25 -11.52 2.82
N LEU A 61 4.44 -12.11 2.81
CA LEU A 61 4.69 -13.42 2.21
C LEU A 61 3.84 -14.55 2.84
N PRO A 62 3.93 -14.81 4.16
CA PRO A 62 3.08 -15.83 4.78
C PRO A 62 1.59 -15.47 4.76
N GLY A 63 1.24 -14.18 4.84
CA GLY A 63 -0.14 -13.69 4.82
C GLY A 63 -0.84 -13.93 3.48
N GLY A 64 -0.12 -13.77 2.39
CA GLY A 64 -0.57 -14.18 1.06
C GLY A 64 -0.79 -15.69 0.96
N ALA A 65 0.16 -16.49 1.44
CA ALA A 65 0.02 -17.95 1.46
C ALA A 65 -1.13 -18.44 2.36
N VAL A 66 -1.44 -17.71 3.44
CA VAL A 66 -2.62 -17.97 4.29
C VAL A 66 -3.92 -17.77 3.50
N GLY A 67 -4.01 -16.77 2.62
CA GLY A 67 -5.18 -16.64 1.74
C GLY A 67 -5.24 -17.68 0.62
N ASP A 68 -4.10 -18.22 0.17
CA ASP A 68 -4.09 -19.42 -0.68
C ASP A 68 -4.63 -20.67 0.02
N ARG A 69 -4.41 -20.76 1.34
CA ARG A 69 -4.90 -21.89 2.14
C ARG A 69 -6.37 -21.72 2.56
N LEU A 70 -6.73 -20.60 3.17
CA LEU A 70 -8.02 -20.38 3.82
C LEU A 70 -9.07 -19.75 2.90
N GLY A 71 -8.64 -19.16 1.79
CA GLY A 71 -9.45 -18.34 0.90
C GLY A 71 -9.46 -16.87 1.31
N VAL A 72 -9.53 -15.98 0.32
CA VAL A 72 -9.40 -14.52 0.50
C VAL A 72 -10.45 -13.98 1.46
N ARG A 73 -11.71 -14.42 1.35
CA ARG A 73 -12.82 -13.95 2.20
C ARG A 73 -12.52 -14.08 3.69
N ARG A 74 -12.02 -15.24 4.11
CA ARG A 74 -11.72 -15.54 5.52
C ARG A 74 -10.48 -14.80 5.98
N THR A 75 -9.43 -14.78 5.16
CA THR A 75 -8.17 -14.11 5.50
C THR A 75 -8.35 -12.61 5.67
N VAL A 76 -9.07 -11.96 4.76
CA VAL A 76 -9.38 -10.52 4.86
C VAL A 76 -10.23 -10.26 6.11
N LEU A 77 -11.28 -11.05 6.36
CA LEU A 77 -12.13 -10.88 7.54
C LEU A 77 -11.33 -10.96 8.85
N VAL A 78 -10.52 -12.01 9.01
CA VAL A 78 -9.72 -12.21 10.23
C VAL A 78 -8.69 -11.10 10.38
N GLY A 79 -7.99 -10.73 9.31
CA GLY A 79 -7.00 -9.66 9.33
C GLY A 79 -7.60 -8.30 9.66
N THR A 80 -8.76 -7.96 9.09
CA THR A 80 -9.43 -6.68 9.37
C THR A 80 -10.03 -6.64 10.78
N LEU A 81 -10.63 -7.73 11.28
CA LEU A 81 -11.12 -7.80 12.65
C LEU A 81 -9.97 -7.71 13.67
N ALA A 82 -8.89 -8.45 13.45
CA ALA A 82 -7.70 -8.37 14.30
C ALA A 82 -7.11 -6.94 14.26
N GLY A 83 -6.99 -6.36 13.07
CA GLY A 83 -6.51 -4.99 12.86
C GLY A 83 -7.38 -3.93 13.53
N SER A 84 -8.70 -4.11 13.53
CA SER A 84 -9.64 -3.26 14.27
C SER A 84 -9.39 -3.30 15.77
N LEU A 85 -9.25 -4.52 16.32
CA LEU A 85 -9.00 -4.71 17.75
C LEU A 85 -7.66 -4.08 18.16
N VAL A 86 -6.55 -4.43 17.49
CA VAL A 86 -5.24 -3.88 17.85
C VAL A 86 -5.15 -2.39 17.55
N GLY A 87 -5.78 -1.93 16.47
CA GLY A 87 -5.83 -0.52 16.06
C GLY A 87 -6.53 0.35 17.11
N GLY A 88 -7.65 -0.11 17.65
CA GLY A 88 -8.37 0.57 18.73
C GLY A 88 -7.67 0.46 20.09
N LEU A 89 -7.08 -0.71 20.41
CA LEU A 89 -6.32 -0.89 21.65
C LEU A 89 -5.12 0.06 21.76
N ARG A 90 -4.56 0.55 20.63
CA ARG A 90 -3.50 1.56 20.65
C ARG A 90 -3.90 2.78 21.48
N ALA A 91 -5.15 3.23 21.39
CA ALA A 91 -5.66 4.40 22.14
C ALA A 91 -5.59 4.24 23.66
N LEU A 92 -5.51 3.00 24.15
CA LEU A 92 -5.43 2.68 25.58
C LEU A 92 -3.99 2.47 26.05
N SER A 93 -2.99 2.68 25.17
CA SER A 93 -1.59 2.41 25.52
C SER A 93 -1.08 3.36 26.60
N PRO A 94 -0.49 2.84 27.70
CA PRO A 94 0.05 3.66 28.77
C PRO A 94 1.45 4.22 28.48
N GLY A 95 2.11 3.78 27.41
CA GLY A 95 3.48 4.18 27.09
C GLY A 95 4.03 3.46 25.86
N PHE A 96 5.34 3.59 25.65
CA PHE A 96 6.00 3.12 24.43
C PHE A 96 5.88 1.61 24.15
N PRO A 97 6.26 0.68 25.06
CA PRO A 97 6.29 -0.75 24.69
C PRO A 97 4.94 -1.32 24.20
N PRO A 98 3.80 -1.10 24.88
CA PRO A 98 2.51 -1.60 24.38
C PRO A 98 2.07 -0.87 23.10
N LEU A 99 2.34 0.43 22.98
CA LEU A 99 2.01 1.19 21.77
C LEU A 99 2.79 0.67 20.55
N TRP A 100 4.08 0.38 20.72
CA TRP A 100 4.93 -0.15 19.67
C TRP A 100 4.47 -1.55 19.25
N LEU A 101 4.21 -2.44 20.21
CA LEU A 101 3.72 -3.78 19.92
C LEU A 101 2.39 -3.75 19.15
N LEU A 102 1.43 -2.94 19.61
CA LEU A 102 0.13 -2.81 18.93
C LEU A 102 0.27 -2.20 17.53
N THR A 103 1.17 -1.23 17.35
CA THR A 103 1.47 -0.62 16.05
C THR A 103 2.14 -1.62 15.09
N PHE A 104 3.06 -2.44 15.60
CA PHE A 104 3.63 -3.56 14.86
C PHE A 104 2.55 -4.57 14.43
N LEU A 105 1.63 -4.91 15.34
CA LEU A 105 0.52 -5.83 15.05
C LEU A 105 -0.47 -5.26 14.01
N VAL A 106 -0.68 -3.95 13.97
CA VAL A 106 -1.44 -3.30 12.88
C VAL A 106 -0.76 -3.56 11.53
N GLY A 107 0.56 -3.40 11.43
CA GLY A 107 1.32 -3.74 10.23
C GLY A 107 1.29 -5.23 9.87
N ALA A 108 1.31 -6.12 10.87
CA ALA A 108 1.13 -7.54 10.64
C ALA A 108 -0.26 -7.85 10.04
N CYS A 109 -1.32 -7.17 10.51
CA CYS A 109 -2.65 -7.28 9.93
C CYS A 109 -2.69 -6.75 8.49
N MET A 110 -1.98 -5.65 8.20
CA MET A 110 -1.78 -5.16 6.82
C MET A 110 -1.13 -6.23 5.94
N GLY A 111 -0.04 -6.84 6.40
CA GLY A 111 0.64 -7.95 5.71
C GLY A 111 -0.24 -9.19 5.52
N LEU A 112 -1.26 -9.40 6.36
CA LEU A 112 -2.23 -10.48 6.16
C LEU A 112 -3.28 -10.14 5.10
N VAL A 113 -3.70 -8.88 4.99
CA VAL A 113 -4.84 -8.46 4.15
C VAL A 113 -4.40 -8.10 2.73
N VAL A 114 -3.44 -7.19 2.58
CA VAL A 114 -3.07 -6.57 1.29
C VAL A 114 -2.59 -7.58 0.22
N PRO A 115 -1.77 -8.60 0.51
CA PRO A 115 -1.32 -9.55 -0.53
C PRO A 115 -2.44 -10.40 -1.13
N ASN A 116 -3.62 -10.43 -0.52
CA ASN A 116 -4.74 -11.24 -0.99
C ASN A 116 -5.65 -10.51 -1.98
N LEU A 117 -5.41 -9.23 -2.24
CA LEU A 117 -6.24 -8.42 -3.14
C LEU A 117 -6.06 -8.73 -4.62
N PRO A 118 -4.82 -8.93 -5.14
CA PRO A 118 -4.65 -9.41 -6.51
C PRO A 118 -5.42 -10.69 -6.79
N LYS A 119 -5.42 -11.60 -5.82
CA LYS A 119 -6.20 -12.83 -5.89
C LYS A 119 -7.70 -12.57 -5.87
N LEU A 120 -8.19 -11.68 -4.99
CA LEU A 120 -9.60 -11.26 -4.99
C LEU A 120 -10.02 -10.76 -6.38
N VAL A 121 -9.20 -9.90 -6.98
CA VAL A 121 -9.48 -9.34 -8.31
C VAL A 121 -9.48 -10.44 -9.36
N GLY A 122 -8.46 -11.30 -9.39
CA GLY A 122 -8.37 -12.42 -10.34
C GLY A 122 -9.48 -13.47 -10.19
N GLU A 123 -10.13 -13.56 -9.03
CA GLU A 123 -11.26 -14.47 -8.79
C GLU A 123 -12.63 -13.87 -9.13
N TRP A 124 -12.79 -12.53 -9.06
CA TRP A 124 -14.07 -11.85 -9.23
C TRP A 124 -14.25 -11.14 -10.56
N PHE A 125 -13.15 -10.73 -11.20
CA PHE A 125 -13.16 -9.96 -12.43
C PHE A 125 -12.69 -10.81 -13.61
N PRO A 126 -13.35 -10.70 -14.78
CA PRO A 126 -12.95 -11.37 -15.98
C PRO A 126 -11.60 -10.83 -16.49
N GLU A 127 -10.95 -11.63 -17.33
CA GLU A 127 -9.79 -11.20 -18.09
C GLU A 127 -10.12 -9.92 -18.88
N GLY A 128 -9.28 -8.89 -18.75
CA GLY A 128 -9.49 -7.57 -19.35
C GLY A 128 -10.23 -6.55 -18.47
N GLU A 129 -10.59 -6.88 -17.22
CA GLU A 129 -11.03 -5.89 -16.22
C GLU A 129 -10.18 -5.91 -14.93
N THR A 130 -9.19 -6.81 -14.84
CA THR A 130 -8.36 -7.00 -13.64
C THR A 130 -7.41 -5.83 -13.41
N GLY A 131 -6.95 -5.18 -14.48
CA GLY A 131 -6.18 -3.95 -14.40
C GLY A 131 -7.01 -2.83 -13.77
N ALA A 132 -8.18 -2.53 -14.32
CA ALA A 132 -9.08 -1.49 -13.85
C ALA A 132 -9.49 -1.69 -12.39
N ALA A 133 -9.88 -2.92 -12.02
CA ALA A 133 -10.17 -3.26 -10.63
C ALA A 133 -8.94 -3.06 -9.72
N SER A 134 -7.73 -3.37 -10.21
CA SER A 134 -6.50 -3.13 -9.48
C SER A 134 -6.20 -1.65 -9.27
N GLY A 135 -6.37 -0.84 -10.31
CA GLY A 135 -6.25 0.61 -10.23
C GLY A 135 -7.19 1.22 -9.18
N ILE A 136 -8.45 0.76 -9.16
CA ILE A 136 -9.46 1.23 -8.21
C ILE A 136 -9.08 0.87 -6.77
N TYR A 137 -8.74 -0.38 -6.46
CA TYR A 137 -8.39 -0.70 -5.06
C TYR A 137 -7.06 -0.06 -4.65
N VAL A 138 -6.07 0.07 -5.54
CA VAL A 138 -4.80 0.75 -5.20
C VAL A 138 -5.04 2.24 -4.92
N SER A 139 -6.02 2.88 -5.58
CA SER A 139 -6.39 4.27 -5.26
C SER A 139 -6.83 4.47 -3.79
N SER A 140 -7.44 3.44 -3.17
CA SER A 140 -7.82 3.49 -1.74
C SER A 140 -6.61 3.59 -0.82
N MET A 141 -5.46 3.02 -1.22
CA MET A 141 -4.21 3.14 -0.46
C MET A 141 -3.79 4.60 -0.39
N GLY A 142 -3.71 5.26 -1.56
CA GLY A 142 -3.37 6.69 -1.65
C GLY A 142 -4.34 7.57 -0.88
N LEU A 143 -5.65 7.34 -1.03
CA LEU A 143 -6.67 8.11 -0.31
C LEU A 143 -6.63 7.87 1.21
N GLY A 144 -6.37 6.64 1.65
CA GLY A 144 -6.19 6.32 3.08
C GLY A 144 -4.97 7.00 3.66
N ILE A 145 -3.84 7.00 2.93
CA ILE A 145 -2.61 7.73 3.27
C ILE A 145 -2.90 9.22 3.45
N SER A 146 -3.48 9.86 2.42
CA SER A 146 -3.78 11.29 2.44
C SER A 146 -4.75 11.67 3.55
N ALA A 147 -5.81 10.88 3.75
CA ALA A 147 -6.76 11.12 4.83
C ALA A 147 -6.12 10.97 6.21
N GLY A 148 -5.25 9.98 6.42
CA GLY A 148 -4.52 9.79 7.68
C GLY A 148 -3.62 10.98 8.00
N LEU A 149 -2.81 11.39 7.02
CA LEU A 149 -1.91 12.54 7.16
C LEU A 149 -2.67 13.84 7.43
N PHE A 150 -3.77 14.07 6.72
CA PHE A 150 -4.57 15.29 6.85
C PHE A 150 -5.32 15.35 8.18
N THR A 151 -5.96 14.25 8.59
CA THR A 151 -6.82 14.25 9.77
C THR A 151 -6.07 14.06 11.08
N GLY A 152 -4.85 13.50 11.06
CA GLY A 152 -4.07 13.21 12.27
C GLY A 152 -3.94 14.42 13.19
N ALA A 153 -3.54 15.57 12.65
CA ALA A 153 -3.38 16.82 13.42
C ALA A 153 -4.70 17.49 13.84
N LEU A 154 -5.85 17.03 13.32
CA LEU A 154 -7.17 17.60 13.63
C LEU A 154 -7.82 16.94 14.85
N PHE A 155 -7.27 15.82 15.33
CA PHE A 155 -7.83 15.15 16.50
C PHE A 155 -7.47 15.88 17.79
N PRO A 156 -8.36 15.89 18.80
CA PRO A 156 -8.06 16.47 20.11
C PRO A 156 -6.95 15.72 20.87
N SER A 157 -6.73 14.46 20.52
CA SER A 157 -5.56 13.70 20.97
C SER A 157 -5.29 12.50 20.07
N TRP A 158 -4.07 11.97 20.14
CA TRP A 158 -3.67 10.73 19.46
C TRP A 158 -4.57 9.52 19.79
N ARG A 159 -5.19 9.53 20.98
CA ARG A 159 -6.14 8.47 21.39
C ARG A 159 -7.39 8.46 20.53
N TRP A 160 -7.94 9.64 20.22
CA TRP A 160 -9.12 9.75 19.35
C TRP A 160 -8.82 9.34 17.92
N ALA A 161 -7.63 9.69 17.43
CA ALA A 161 -7.15 9.24 16.12
C ALA A 161 -7.14 7.70 16.06
N PHE A 162 -6.50 7.03 17.02
CA PHE A 162 -6.46 5.56 17.05
C PHE A 162 -7.83 4.91 17.29
N LEU A 163 -8.71 5.51 18.10
CA LEU A 163 -10.09 5.02 18.23
C LEU A 163 -10.82 5.06 16.89
N LEU A 164 -10.70 6.15 16.11
CA LEU A 164 -11.29 6.22 14.78
C LEU A 164 -10.75 5.12 13.87
N THR A 165 -9.43 4.85 13.91
CA THR A 165 -8.85 3.73 13.13
C THR A 165 -9.49 2.40 13.50
N GLY A 166 -9.65 2.12 14.80
CA GLY A 166 -10.25 0.89 15.29
C GLY A 166 -11.72 0.74 14.87
N VAL A 167 -12.51 1.82 15.01
CA VAL A 167 -13.92 1.86 14.61
C VAL A 167 -14.07 1.74 13.10
N GLY A 168 -13.28 2.46 12.31
CA GLY A 168 -13.32 2.41 10.85
C GLY A 168 -12.98 1.03 10.29
N MET A 169 -11.95 0.37 10.86
CA MET A 169 -11.64 -1.02 10.54
C MET A 169 -12.73 -1.98 11.01
N PHE A 170 -13.36 -1.73 12.17
CA PHE A 170 -14.47 -2.56 12.68
C PHE A 170 -15.67 -2.51 11.72
N LEU A 171 -16.07 -1.32 11.31
CA LEU A 171 -17.19 -1.13 10.37
C LEU A 171 -16.87 -1.76 9.01
N SER A 172 -15.63 -1.60 8.52
CA SER A 172 -15.17 -2.29 7.31
C SER A 172 -15.26 -3.82 7.43
N ALA A 173 -14.81 -4.37 8.56
CA ALA A 173 -14.87 -5.80 8.84
C ALA A 173 -16.31 -6.31 8.98
N LEU A 174 -17.19 -5.53 9.60
CA LEU A 174 -18.62 -5.84 9.73
C LEU A 174 -19.29 -5.87 8.35
N LEU A 175 -19.06 -4.84 7.53
CA LEU A 175 -19.57 -4.81 6.15
C LEU A 175 -19.01 -5.98 5.34
N TRP A 176 -17.73 -6.31 5.48
CA TRP A 176 -17.12 -7.47 4.84
C TRP A 176 -17.78 -8.79 5.31
N LEU A 177 -18.01 -8.96 6.62
CA LEU A 177 -18.67 -10.14 7.17
C LEU A 177 -20.08 -10.33 6.58
N LEU A 178 -20.85 -9.25 6.51
CA LEU A 178 -22.25 -9.26 6.08
C LEU A 178 -22.42 -9.38 4.56
N LEU A 179 -21.53 -8.76 3.79
CA LEU A 179 -21.72 -8.57 2.35
C LEU A 179 -20.69 -9.32 1.48
N ALA A 180 -19.51 -9.66 1.98
CA ALA A 180 -18.53 -10.40 1.18
C ALA A 180 -19.00 -11.84 0.94
N ARG A 181 -18.92 -12.29 -0.31
CA ARG A 181 -19.31 -13.64 -0.76
C ARG A 181 -18.09 -14.37 -1.32
N GLU A 182 -18.26 -15.66 -1.62
CA GLU A 182 -17.28 -16.42 -2.40
C GLU A 182 -17.46 -16.12 -3.89
N PRO A 183 -16.38 -16.13 -4.69
CA PRO A 183 -16.45 -15.84 -6.12
C PRO A 183 -17.24 -16.90 -6.91
N PRO A 184 -17.78 -16.55 -8.09
CA PRO A 184 -18.46 -17.50 -8.98
C PRO A 184 -17.48 -18.59 -9.43
N GLY A 185 -17.59 -19.80 -8.87
CA GLY A 185 -16.63 -20.89 -9.08
C GLY A 185 -16.02 -21.46 -7.79
N GLY A 186 -16.32 -20.88 -6.63
CA GLY A 186 -15.98 -21.47 -5.32
C GLY A 186 -14.63 -21.04 -4.73
N GLY A 187 -13.89 -20.18 -5.42
CA GLY A 187 -12.61 -19.61 -4.98
C GLY A 187 -11.47 -20.63 -4.94
N HIS A 188 -10.27 -20.21 -5.29
CA HIS A 188 -9.11 -21.10 -5.23
C HIS A 188 -8.57 -21.13 -3.81
N ARG A 189 -8.79 -22.24 -3.08
CA ARG A 189 -8.33 -22.42 -1.70
C ARG A 189 -7.85 -23.85 -1.45
N GLY A 190 -7.28 -24.08 -0.26
CA GLY A 190 -6.82 -25.40 0.17
C GLY A 190 -5.38 -25.72 -0.26
N VAL A 191 -4.65 -24.74 -0.80
CA VAL A 191 -3.22 -24.90 -1.07
C VAL A 191 -2.47 -25.01 0.27
N PRO A 192 -1.66 -26.06 0.49
CA PRO A 192 -0.77 -26.14 1.64
C PRO A 192 0.14 -24.91 1.71
N LEU A 193 0.32 -24.34 2.90
CA LEU A 193 1.11 -23.11 3.07
C LEU A 193 2.54 -23.25 2.52
N ARG A 194 3.18 -24.40 2.77
CA ARG A 194 4.51 -24.72 2.22
C ARG A 194 4.54 -24.73 0.69
N GLU A 195 3.46 -25.20 0.06
CA GLU A 195 3.37 -25.29 -1.40
C GLU A 195 3.23 -23.90 -2.02
N SER A 196 2.33 -23.06 -1.49
CA SER A 196 2.18 -21.65 -1.93
C SER A 196 3.50 -20.88 -1.79
N LEU A 197 4.16 -20.97 -0.62
CA LEU A 197 5.46 -20.34 -0.40
C LEU A 197 6.53 -20.87 -1.36
N SER A 198 6.58 -22.19 -1.57
CA SER A 198 7.54 -22.79 -2.49
C SER A 198 7.34 -22.34 -3.93
N HIS A 199 6.10 -22.18 -4.39
CA HIS A 199 5.81 -21.70 -5.74
C HIS A 199 6.22 -20.24 -5.91
N ALA A 200 5.93 -19.39 -4.92
CA ALA A 200 6.32 -17.99 -4.93
C ALA A 200 7.85 -17.82 -5.00
N VAL A 201 8.59 -18.50 -4.11
CA VAL A 201 10.05 -18.34 -3.99
C VAL A 201 10.84 -19.01 -5.12
N LYS A 202 10.29 -20.05 -5.77
CA LYS A 202 10.95 -20.70 -6.92
C LYS A 202 10.68 -20.01 -8.26
N SER A 203 9.65 -19.16 -8.35
CA SER A 203 9.32 -18.50 -9.61
C SER A 203 10.27 -17.33 -9.90
N ARG A 204 11.03 -17.45 -10.98
CA ARG A 204 11.90 -16.38 -11.49
C ARG A 204 11.10 -15.13 -11.83
N ASN A 205 9.91 -15.28 -12.40
CA ASN A 205 9.06 -14.15 -12.80
C ASN A 205 8.56 -13.38 -11.57
N ILE A 206 8.24 -14.07 -10.47
CA ILE A 206 7.86 -13.40 -9.23
C ILE A 206 9.05 -12.63 -8.62
N TRP A 207 10.27 -13.17 -8.66
CA TRP A 207 11.44 -12.41 -8.23
C TRP A 207 11.72 -11.17 -9.08
N LEU A 208 11.46 -11.22 -10.40
CA LEU A 208 11.57 -10.03 -11.25
C LEU A 208 10.52 -8.96 -10.88
N LEU A 209 9.27 -9.36 -10.62
CA LEU A 209 8.23 -8.45 -10.15
C LEU A 209 8.55 -7.89 -8.75
N ALA A 210 9.10 -8.72 -7.88
CA ALA A 210 9.50 -8.33 -6.53
C ALA A 210 10.68 -7.33 -6.54
N ALA A 211 11.67 -7.54 -7.40
CA ALA A 211 12.78 -6.60 -7.61
C ALA A 211 12.28 -5.28 -8.22
N ALA A 212 11.36 -5.33 -9.19
CA ALA A 212 10.74 -4.13 -9.76
C ALA A 212 9.99 -3.33 -8.69
N GLN A 213 9.22 -4.01 -7.83
CA GLN A 213 8.49 -3.37 -6.74
C GLN A 213 9.41 -2.80 -5.65
N PHE A 214 10.51 -3.51 -5.33
CA PHE A 214 11.54 -3.03 -4.39
C PHE A 214 12.14 -1.70 -4.89
N LEU A 215 12.58 -1.65 -6.15
CA LEU A 215 13.19 -0.47 -6.75
C LEU A 215 12.18 0.66 -6.90
N PHE A 216 10.96 0.35 -7.33
CA PHE A 216 9.91 1.35 -7.51
C PHE A 216 9.53 1.99 -6.17
N LEU A 217 9.16 1.19 -5.15
CA LEU A 217 8.67 1.75 -3.89
C LEU A 217 9.79 2.50 -3.16
N GLY A 218 11.00 1.93 -3.11
CA GLY A 218 12.15 2.61 -2.52
C GLY A 218 12.53 3.88 -3.26
N GLY A 219 12.56 3.88 -4.58
CA GLY A 219 12.84 5.08 -5.37
C GLY A 219 11.79 6.17 -5.22
N PHE A 220 10.50 5.81 -5.28
CA PHE A 220 9.41 6.76 -5.19
C PHE A 220 9.27 7.38 -3.78
N VAL A 221 9.36 6.57 -2.72
CA VAL A 221 9.33 7.07 -1.33
C VAL A 221 10.54 7.93 -1.03
N SER A 222 11.72 7.53 -1.50
CA SER A 222 12.93 8.35 -1.30
C SER A 222 12.86 9.67 -2.05
N TYR A 223 12.30 9.66 -3.26
CA TYR A 223 12.09 10.88 -4.02
C TYR A 223 11.13 11.83 -3.30
N THR A 224 9.94 11.37 -2.89
CA THR A 224 8.94 12.24 -2.26
C THR A 224 9.38 12.73 -0.88
N GLY A 225 10.05 11.90 -0.08
CA GLY A 225 10.62 12.31 1.20
C GLY A 225 11.76 13.32 1.03
N GLY A 226 12.65 13.09 0.07
CA GLY A 226 13.81 13.96 -0.17
C GLY A 226 13.46 15.27 -0.86
N LEU A 227 12.45 15.27 -1.74
CA LEU A 227 12.05 16.45 -2.50
C LEU A 227 11.63 17.59 -1.56
N THR A 228 10.87 17.30 -0.51
CA THR A 228 10.44 18.33 0.45
C THR A 228 11.65 19.01 1.10
N HIS A 229 12.58 18.23 1.65
CA HIS A 229 13.78 18.77 2.29
C HIS A 229 14.67 19.52 1.31
N ALA A 230 14.94 18.93 0.15
CA ALA A 230 15.86 19.48 -0.83
C ALA A 230 15.38 20.82 -1.41
N VAL A 231 14.07 20.97 -1.63
CA VAL A 231 13.52 22.22 -2.17
C VAL A 231 13.53 23.33 -1.12
N GLN A 232 13.27 23.02 0.15
CA GLN A 232 13.40 24.00 1.24
C GLN A 232 14.85 24.49 1.40
N GLU A 233 15.81 23.56 1.40
CA GLU A 233 17.21 23.88 1.60
C GLU A 233 17.83 24.65 0.44
N VAL A 234 17.54 24.24 -0.81
CA VAL A 234 18.18 24.80 -2.01
C VAL A 234 17.46 26.05 -2.52
N PHE A 235 16.12 26.06 -2.52
CA PHE A 235 15.32 27.15 -3.07
C PHE A 235 14.73 28.08 -2.01
N GLY A 236 14.87 27.75 -0.72
CA GLY A 236 14.40 28.60 0.38
C GLY A 236 12.88 28.74 0.46
N VAL A 237 12.14 27.76 -0.07
CA VAL A 237 10.66 27.80 -0.09
C VAL A 237 10.08 27.45 1.28
N GLU A 238 8.87 27.94 1.53
CA GLU A 238 8.11 27.63 2.74
C GLU A 238 7.80 26.13 2.85
N ALA A 239 7.68 25.63 4.08
CA ALA A 239 7.38 24.22 4.36
C ALA A 239 6.06 23.76 3.74
N GLU A 240 5.06 24.65 3.69
CA GLU A 240 3.77 24.38 3.07
C GLU A 240 3.91 24.13 1.56
N GLU A 241 4.71 24.95 0.86
CA GLU A 241 4.93 24.83 -0.59
C GLU A 241 5.70 23.55 -0.93
N ALA A 242 6.76 23.25 -0.19
CA ALA A 242 7.53 22.01 -0.37
C ALA A 242 6.72 20.74 -0.07
N GLY A 243 5.85 20.80 0.95
CA GLY A 243 4.90 19.74 1.27
C GLY A 243 3.86 19.53 0.16
N ALA A 244 3.33 20.62 -0.39
CA ALA A 244 2.36 20.59 -1.47
C ALA A 244 2.94 19.99 -2.77
N LEU A 245 4.20 20.25 -3.08
CA LEU A 245 4.88 19.66 -4.24
C LEU A 245 5.01 18.13 -4.11
N SER A 246 5.42 17.61 -2.94
CA SER A 246 5.49 16.17 -2.69
C SER A 246 4.10 15.52 -2.69
N ALA A 247 3.09 16.19 -2.14
CA ALA A 247 1.70 15.74 -2.20
C ALA A 247 1.21 15.65 -3.65
N LEU A 248 1.60 16.58 -4.52
CA LEU A 248 1.24 16.57 -5.94
C LEU A 248 1.76 15.33 -6.67
N ALA A 249 2.97 14.84 -6.34
CA ALA A 249 3.49 13.59 -6.88
C ALA A 249 2.56 12.41 -6.54
N VAL A 250 2.07 12.35 -5.31
CA VAL A 250 1.13 11.32 -4.83
C VAL A 250 -0.24 11.46 -5.49
N VAL A 251 -0.74 12.69 -5.66
CA VAL A 251 -1.99 12.94 -6.41
C VAL A 251 -1.85 12.48 -7.86
N GLY A 252 -0.73 12.80 -8.50
CA GLY A 252 -0.39 12.28 -9.83
C GLY A 252 -0.42 10.75 -9.85
N MET A 253 0.19 10.10 -8.86
CA MET A 253 0.17 8.63 -8.72
C MET A 253 -1.24 8.07 -8.59
N VAL A 254 -2.14 8.71 -7.83
CA VAL A 254 -3.55 8.29 -7.74
C VAL A 254 -4.25 8.41 -9.08
N VAL A 255 -4.03 9.51 -9.83
CA VAL A 255 -4.56 9.67 -11.19
C VAL A 255 -4.02 8.57 -12.11
N GLY A 256 -2.71 8.29 -12.04
CA GLY A 256 -2.06 7.21 -12.81
C GLY A 256 -2.64 5.83 -12.50
N ASN A 257 -2.91 5.54 -11.21
CA ASN A 257 -3.52 4.27 -10.78
C ASN A 257 -4.86 4.04 -11.47
N LEU A 258 -5.64 5.10 -11.69
CA LEU A 258 -6.96 5.02 -12.32
C LEU A 258 -6.90 5.10 -13.85
N LEU A 259 -5.81 5.62 -14.42
CA LEU A 259 -5.66 5.84 -15.85
C LEU A 259 -5.05 4.64 -16.58
N TRP A 260 -3.87 4.18 -16.14
CA TRP A 260 -3.07 3.22 -16.91
C TRP A 260 -3.62 1.79 -16.90
N PRO A 261 -4.08 1.23 -15.77
CA PRO A 261 -4.56 -0.14 -15.75
C PRO A 261 -5.78 -0.39 -16.65
N PRO A 262 -6.83 0.48 -16.67
CA PRO A 262 -7.93 0.33 -17.64
C PRO A 262 -7.49 0.43 -19.11
N LEU A 263 -6.47 1.25 -19.43
CA LEU A 263 -5.92 1.35 -20.78
C LEU A 263 -5.14 0.08 -21.17
N ALA A 264 -4.39 -0.48 -20.23
CA ALA A 264 -3.69 -1.74 -20.42
C ALA A 264 -4.67 -2.90 -20.66
N ASP A 265 -5.77 -2.93 -19.91
CA ASP A 265 -6.88 -3.87 -20.08
C ASP A 265 -7.50 -3.79 -21.48
N ARG A 266 -7.91 -2.59 -21.92
CA ARG A 266 -8.57 -2.38 -23.22
C ARG A 266 -7.70 -2.76 -24.41
N THR A 267 -6.39 -2.62 -24.28
CA THR A 267 -5.43 -2.89 -25.35
C THR A 267 -4.82 -4.29 -25.27
N GLY A 268 -4.99 -4.99 -24.16
CA GLY A 268 -4.30 -6.25 -23.85
C GLY A 268 -2.78 -6.11 -23.66
N ARG A 269 -2.25 -4.89 -23.55
CA ARG A 269 -0.79 -4.61 -23.57
C ARG A 269 -0.20 -4.34 -22.18
N PHE A 270 -0.52 -5.17 -21.18
CA PHE A 270 -0.04 -5.03 -19.79
C PHE A 270 1.46 -4.75 -19.66
N ARG A 271 2.31 -5.57 -20.30
CA ARG A 271 3.77 -5.39 -20.26
C ARG A 271 4.21 -4.05 -20.86
N GLY A 272 3.57 -3.63 -21.95
CA GLY A 272 3.90 -2.39 -22.64
C GLY A 272 3.61 -1.16 -21.77
N PHE A 273 2.45 -1.13 -21.12
CA PHE A 273 2.10 -0.05 -20.19
C PHE A 273 2.98 -0.05 -18.94
N LEU A 274 3.30 -1.22 -18.39
CA LEU A 274 4.21 -1.32 -17.24
C LEU A 274 5.60 -0.75 -17.58
N LEU A 275 6.14 -1.11 -18.74
CA LEU A 275 7.42 -0.58 -19.22
C LEU A 275 7.35 0.92 -19.49
N LEU A 276 6.29 1.41 -20.16
CA LEU A 276 6.07 2.82 -20.40
C LEU A 276 6.10 3.62 -19.09
N CYS A 277 5.31 3.20 -18.10
CA CYS A 277 5.21 3.87 -16.80
C CYS A 277 6.55 3.84 -16.03
N SER A 278 7.23 2.69 -16.04
CA SER A 278 8.50 2.51 -15.33
C SER A 278 9.64 3.32 -15.96
N LEU A 279 9.70 3.37 -17.30
CA LEU A 279 10.78 4.05 -18.03
C LEU A 279 10.59 5.57 -18.09
N THR A 280 9.37 6.08 -17.92
CA THR A 280 9.07 7.52 -18.03
C THR A 280 8.96 8.24 -16.68
N SER A 281 8.52 7.54 -15.62
CA SER A 281 8.37 8.15 -14.28
C SER A 281 9.69 8.72 -13.73
N GLY A 282 10.75 7.91 -13.69
CA GLY A 282 12.07 8.33 -13.19
C GLY A 282 12.64 9.55 -13.92
N PRO A 283 12.74 9.56 -15.26
CA PRO A 283 13.21 10.71 -16.02
C PRO A 283 12.38 11.98 -15.82
N LEU A 284 11.04 11.89 -15.76
CA LEU A 284 10.19 13.06 -15.50
C LEU A 284 10.46 13.67 -14.12
N LEU A 285 10.58 12.82 -13.09
CA LEU A 285 10.89 13.25 -11.73
C LEU A 285 12.31 13.81 -11.60
N ALA A 286 13.28 13.26 -12.34
CA ALA A 286 14.63 13.78 -12.42
C ALA A 286 14.68 15.13 -13.16
N LEU A 287 13.96 15.27 -14.28
CA LEU A 287 13.85 16.54 -15.00
C LEU A 287 13.20 17.64 -14.17
N ALA A 288 12.27 17.29 -13.28
CA ALA A 288 11.68 18.25 -12.35
C ALA A 288 12.76 18.92 -11.48
N TRP A 289 13.76 18.16 -11.02
CA TRP A 289 14.87 18.70 -10.22
C TRP A 289 15.79 19.63 -11.02
N PHE A 290 16.08 19.30 -12.28
CA PHE A 290 16.95 20.12 -13.13
C PHE A 290 16.23 21.31 -13.80
N SER A 291 14.90 21.37 -13.69
CA SER A 291 14.12 22.52 -14.17
C SER A 291 14.26 23.72 -13.23
N ALA A 292 14.16 24.94 -13.76
CA ALA A 292 14.09 26.13 -12.91
C ALA A 292 12.86 26.04 -12.01
N TYR A 293 13.07 26.22 -10.70
CA TYR A 293 12.00 26.10 -9.71
C TYR A 293 10.85 27.05 -10.05
N GLY A 294 9.66 26.48 -10.19
CA GLY A 294 8.46 27.19 -10.62
C GLY A 294 7.48 26.25 -11.32
N LEU A 295 6.55 26.80 -12.10
CA LEU A 295 5.51 26.03 -12.78
C LEU A 295 6.00 24.76 -13.53
N PRO A 296 7.15 24.77 -14.25
CA PRO A 296 7.67 23.55 -14.87
C PRO A 296 7.93 22.41 -13.89
N THR A 297 8.47 22.70 -12.71
CA THR A 297 8.71 21.71 -11.66
C THR A 297 7.42 21.04 -11.22
N TRP A 298 6.38 21.84 -10.93
CA TRP A 298 5.05 21.34 -10.54
C TRP A 298 4.45 20.42 -11.61
N ILE A 299 4.51 20.83 -12.88
CA ILE A 299 4.01 20.02 -14.00
C ILE A 299 4.78 18.70 -14.12
N LEU A 300 6.10 18.73 -14.03
CA LEU A 300 6.95 17.54 -14.16
C LEU A 300 6.79 16.57 -12.98
N VAL A 301 6.65 17.08 -11.76
CA VAL A 301 6.36 16.27 -10.56
C VAL A 301 5.00 15.59 -10.70
N PHE A 302 3.97 16.32 -11.11
CA PHE A 302 2.64 15.75 -11.35
C PHE A 302 2.68 14.69 -12.45
N ALA A 303 3.29 15.00 -13.60
CA ALA A 303 3.39 14.08 -14.73
C ALA A 303 4.21 12.82 -14.37
N GLY A 304 5.32 12.98 -13.65
CA GLY A 304 6.12 11.86 -13.14
C GLY A 304 5.34 10.99 -12.16
N GLY A 305 4.55 11.61 -11.28
CA GLY A 305 3.58 10.93 -10.43
C GLY A 305 2.54 10.14 -11.23
N VAL A 306 1.94 10.74 -12.26
CA VAL A 306 0.98 10.06 -13.15
C VAL A 306 1.60 8.83 -13.79
N MET A 307 2.82 8.91 -14.29
CA MET A 307 3.52 7.74 -14.84
C MET A 307 3.81 6.71 -13.75
N ALA A 308 4.26 7.13 -12.57
CA ALA A 308 4.55 6.24 -11.43
C ALA A 308 3.30 5.45 -10.99
N GLY A 309 2.11 6.07 -11.07
CA GLY A 309 0.84 5.42 -10.73
C GLY A 309 0.47 4.21 -11.59
N GLY A 310 1.08 4.03 -12.77
CA GLY A 310 0.85 2.80 -13.53
C GLY A 310 1.54 1.58 -12.92
N VAL A 311 2.66 1.78 -12.22
CA VAL A 311 3.58 0.69 -11.86
C VAL A 311 2.97 -0.26 -10.81
N PRO A 312 2.53 0.20 -9.61
CA PRO A 312 2.00 -0.71 -8.59
C PRO A 312 0.78 -1.54 -9.03
N PRO A 313 -0.30 -0.96 -9.59
CA PRO A 313 -1.48 -1.75 -9.95
C PRO A 313 -1.19 -2.72 -11.10
N LEU A 314 -0.34 -2.35 -12.06
CA LEU A 314 0.05 -3.26 -13.15
C LEU A 314 0.94 -4.42 -12.65
N LEU A 315 1.88 -4.16 -11.73
CA LEU A 315 2.69 -5.20 -11.11
C LEU A 315 1.84 -6.15 -10.27
N LEU A 316 0.89 -5.62 -9.50
CA LEU A 316 0.02 -6.43 -8.65
C LEU A 316 -1.05 -7.19 -9.43
N ALA A 317 -1.50 -6.70 -10.58
CA ALA A 317 -2.43 -7.43 -11.45
C ALA A 317 -1.76 -8.60 -12.20
N TYR A 318 -0.43 -8.66 -12.23
CA TYR A 318 0.33 -9.57 -13.08
C TYR A 318 0.45 -11.02 -12.58
N PRO A 319 0.60 -11.33 -11.28
CA PRO A 319 0.78 -12.71 -10.80
C PRO A 319 -0.34 -13.68 -11.20
N PRO A 320 -1.64 -13.31 -11.16
CA PRO A 320 -2.71 -14.19 -11.64
C PRO A 320 -2.62 -14.55 -13.13
N LEU A 321 -1.95 -13.71 -13.93
CA LEU A 321 -1.79 -13.89 -15.37
C LEU A 321 -0.60 -14.79 -15.74
N LEU A 322 0.27 -15.12 -14.77
CA LEU A 322 1.40 -16.01 -15.01
C LEU A 322 0.93 -17.48 -15.02
N PRO A 323 1.20 -18.26 -16.09
CA PRO A 323 0.76 -19.65 -16.19
C PRO A 323 1.22 -20.53 -15.02
N GLU A 324 2.42 -20.29 -14.50
CA GLU A 324 3.01 -21.04 -13.40
C GLU A 324 2.48 -20.66 -12.00
N VAL A 325 1.73 -19.56 -11.88
CA VAL A 325 1.15 -19.07 -10.62
C VAL A 325 -0.37 -19.19 -10.65
N GLY A 326 -1.00 -18.57 -11.65
CA GLY A 326 -2.45 -18.47 -11.78
C GLY A 326 -3.15 -17.89 -10.54
N PRO A 327 -4.48 -17.87 -10.52
CA PRO A 327 -5.25 -17.44 -9.35
C PRO A 327 -4.99 -18.30 -8.10
N ARG A 328 -4.52 -19.55 -8.28
CA ARG A 328 -4.32 -20.54 -7.21
C ARG A 328 -3.17 -20.19 -6.26
N TYR A 329 -2.03 -19.74 -6.77
CA TYR A 329 -0.84 -19.38 -5.98
C TYR A 329 -0.61 -17.86 -5.90
N SER A 330 -1.59 -17.07 -6.36
CA SER A 330 -1.48 -15.61 -6.44
C SER A 330 -1.25 -14.96 -5.08
N GLY A 331 -1.82 -15.49 -4.00
CA GLY A 331 -1.65 -14.91 -2.66
C GLY A 331 -0.18 -14.91 -2.24
N GLY A 332 0.48 -16.08 -2.24
CA GLY A 332 1.90 -16.19 -1.89
C GLY A 332 2.81 -15.38 -2.81
N ALA A 333 2.52 -15.36 -4.11
CA ALA A 333 3.27 -14.57 -5.09
C ALA A 333 3.17 -13.05 -4.83
N SER A 334 1.97 -12.53 -4.63
CA SER A 334 1.74 -11.13 -4.25
C SER A 334 2.35 -10.80 -2.89
N GLY A 335 2.34 -11.75 -1.96
CA GLY A 335 3.03 -11.66 -0.69
C GLY A 335 4.53 -11.42 -0.82
N LEU A 336 5.20 -12.14 -1.72
CA LEU A 336 6.63 -11.92 -2.00
C LEU A 336 6.88 -10.54 -2.61
N ILE A 337 6.06 -10.13 -3.58
CA ILE A 337 6.19 -8.82 -4.25
C ILE A 337 6.05 -7.68 -3.25
N LEU A 338 5.04 -7.72 -2.37
CA LEU A 338 4.82 -6.69 -1.35
C LEU A 338 5.88 -6.72 -0.25
N THR A 339 6.35 -7.90 0.13
CA THR A 339 7.48 -8.05 1.07
C THR A 339 8.70 -7.30 0.53
N SER A 340 9.09 -7.56 -0.72
CA SER A 340 10.21 -6.89 -1.36
C SER A 340 9.97 -5.39 -1.54
N GLY A 341 8.75 -4.97 -1.92
CA GLY A 341 8.39 -3.56 -1.97
C GLY A 341 8.65 -2.83 -0.65
N ASN A 342 8.09 -3.35 0.45
CA ASN A 342 8.24 -2.76 1.79
C ASN A 342 9.71 -2.72 2.23
N LEU A 343 10.49 -3.77 1.96
CA LEU A 343 11.93 -3.77 2.25
C LEU A 343 12.66 -2.71 1.43
N GLY A 344 12.31 -2.50 0.16
CA GLY A 344 12.88 -1.45 -0.69
C GLY A 344 12.58 -0.06 -0.16
N GLY A 345 11.33 0.17 0.24
CA GLY A 345 10.89 1.41 0.90
C GLY A 345 11.67 1.73 2.17
N ILE A 346 12.05 0.71 2.96
CA ILE A 346 12.84 0.94 4.19
C ILE A 346 14.32 1.15 3.84
N THR A 347 14.91 0.20 3.11
CA THR A 347 16.37 0.10 2.94
C THR A 347 16.95 1.16 2.02
N LEU A 348 16.29 1.46 0.89
CA LEU A 348 16.79 2.48 -0.05
C LEU A 348 16.64 3.88 0.52
N THR A 349 15.52 4.15 1.21
CA THR A 349 15.29 5.43 1.87
C THR A 349 16.30 5.66 2.99
N LEU A 350 16.56 4.64 3.83
CA LEU A 350 17.61 4.72 4.85
C LEU A 350 18.99 4.98 4.25
N ALA A 351 19.37 4.23 3.21
CA ALA A 351 20.68 4.38 2.58
C ALA A 351 20.91 5.79 1.98
N LEU A 352 19.85 6.48 1.57
CA LEU A 352 19.92 7.83 0.99
C LEU A 352 19.93 8.95 2.04
N PHE A 353 19.14 8.85 3.11
CA PHE A 353 19.01 9.92 4.12
C PHE A 353 19.89 9.75 5.36
N HIS A 354 20.34 8.52 5.64
CA HIS A 354 21.24 8.22 6.75
C HIS A 354 22.29 7.19 6.28
N PRO A 355 23.33 7.63 5.53
CA PRO A 355 24.39 6.74 5.10
C PRO A 355 25.05 6.12 6.34
N LEU A 356 25.04 4.78 6.40
CA LEU A 356 25.63 3.96 7.47
C LEU A 356 27.13 4.17 7.62
#